data_AF-A0A914VCV7-F1
#
_entry.id   AF-A0A914VCV7-F1
#
_cell.length_a   1.000
_cell.length_b   1.000
_cell.length_c   1.000
_cell.angle_alpha   90.00
_cell.angle_beta   90.00
_cell.angle_gamma   90.00
#
_symmetry.space_group_name_H-M   'P 1'
#
loop_
_entity.id
_entity.type
_entity.pdbx_description
1 polymer ?
#
loop_
_entity_poly.entity_id
_entity_poly.type
_entity_poly.pdbx_seq_one_letter_code
_entity_poly.pdbx_strand_id
1 'polypeptide(L)'
;MAVCGSKGSFINISQMIACVGQQAISGHRPPDGFENRSLPHFERNEKTPSAKGFVENSFYSGLTPTEFFFHTMGGREGLVDTAVKTAETGYMQRRLVKCLEDLCANYDNTVRSSTGEIVEFTYGEDGLDPALMEAKSGAVVDFDHVLEHVRNTTEYIKDDATELGPDDMRVLIKKTIEQKLKYCPKRFIEQLDEFVMGYLDKT
;
A
#
# COMPACT_ATOMS: atom_id res chain seq x y z
N MET A 1 3.36 5.15 22.05
CA MET A 1 3.70 3.89 21.35
C MET A 1 2.83 3.66 20.13
N ALA A 2 1.50 3.57 20.26
CA ALA A 2 0.63 3.41 19.09
C ALA A 2 0.59 4.67 18.19
N VAL A 3 0.45 5.87 18.78
CA VAL A 3 0.39 7.13 18.02
C VAL A 3 1.69 7.43 17.27
N CYS A 4 2.84 6.99 17.80
CA CYS A 4 4.15 7.19 17.16
C CYS A 4 4.54 6.07 16.19
N GLY A 5 3.65 5.10 15.91
CA GLY A 5 3.86 4.08 14.87
C GLY A 5 4.86 2.97 15.21
N SER A 6 5.36 2.88 16.45
CA SER A 6 6.39 1.89 16.81
C SER A 6 5.81 0.49 17.05
N LYS A 7 4.81 0.37 17.95
CA LYS A 7 4.15 -0.91 18.26
C LYS A 7 2.75 -0.65 18.84
N GLY A 8 1.80 -1.47 18.41
CA GLY A 8 0.41 -1.43 18.83
C GLY A 8 -0.48 -0.66 17.85
N SER A 9 -1.57 -1.29 17.43
CA SER A 9 -2.63 -0.66 16.64
C SER A 9 -3.72 -0.11 17.57
N PHE A 10 -4.51 0.84 17.08
CA PHE A 10 -5.70 1.32 17.81
C PHE A 10 -6.69 0.17 18.09
N ILE A 11 -6.82 -0.78 17.15
CA ILE A 11 -7.63 -1.99 17.34
C ILE A 11 -7.14 -2.80 18.55
N ASN A 12 -5.84 -3.07 18.66
CA ASN A 12 -5.31 -3.83 19.79
C ASN A 12 -5.51 -3.08 21.11
N ILE A 13 -5.43 -1.74 21.11
CA ILE A 13 -5.73 -0.92 22.30
C ILE A 13 -7.20 -1.03 22.69
N SER A 14 -8.11 -0.98 21.71
CA SER A 14 -9.53 -1.19 21.96
C SER A 14 -9.82 -2.58 22.54
N GLN A 15 -9.13 -3.62 22.07
CA GLN A 15 -9.26 -4.97 22.62
C GLN A 15 -8.70 -5.10 24.05
N MET A 16 -7.66 -4.34 24.38
CA MET A 16 -7.11 -4.33 25.73
C MET A 16 -8.03 -3.65 26.75
N ILE A 17 -8.69 -2.54 26.38
CA ILE A 17 -9.41 -1.68 27.35
C ILE A 17 -10.93 -1.77 27.21
N ALA A 18 -11.46 -1.78 25.99
CA ALA A 18 -12.90 -1.69 25.73
C ALA A 18 -13.57 -3.06 25.60
N CYS A 19 -13.36 -3.77 24.48
CA CYS A 19 -13.88 -5.12 24.24
C CYS A 19 -13.06 -5.83 23.16
N VAL A 20 -12.96 -7.16 23.22
CA VAL A 20 -12.28 -7.91 22.16
C VAL A 20 -13.09 -7.91 20.85
N GLY A 21 -14.43 -7.96 20.96
CA GLY A 21 -15.36 -7.89 19.85
C GLY A 21 -15.74 -9.25 19.24
N GLN A 22 -16.34 -9.21 18.05
CA GLN A 22 -16.83 -10.40 17.36
C GLN A 22 -15.69 -11.34 16.94
N GLN A 23 -15.74 -12.60 17.37
CA GLN A 23 -14.86 -13.64 16.84
C GLN A 23 -15.48 -14.21 15.56
N ALA A 24 -14.71 -14.27 14.48
CA ALA A 24 -15.10 -14.91 13.23
C ALA A 24 -14.27 -16.17 13.01
N ILE A 25 -14.88 -17.19 12.42
CA ILE A 25 -14.26 -18.43 12.00
C ILE A 25 -14.56 -18.60 10.52
N SER A 26 -13.53 -18.53 9.67
CA SER A 26 -13.62 -18.69 8.22
C SER A 26 -14.66 -17.78 7.58
N GLY A 27 -14.64 -16.51 7.99
CA GLY A 27 -15.53 -15.45 7.48
C GLY A 27 -16.95 -15.47 8.05
N HIS A 28 -17.30 -16.42 8.92
CA HIS A 28 -18.63 -16.56 9.51
C HIS A 28 -18.57 -16.42 11.04
N ARG A 29 -19.71 -16.14 11.69
CA ARG A 29 -19.81 -16.24 13.15
C ARG A 29 -19.65 -17.71 13.58
N PRO A 30 -19.24 -18.01 14.82
CA PRO A 30 -19.02 -19.38 15.26
C PRO A 30 -20.22 -20.28 14.93
N PRO A 31 -19.96 -21.42 14.25
CA PRO A 31 -21.02 -22.32 13.84
C PRO A 31 -21.63 -23.03 15.05
N ASP A 32 -22.78 -23.67 14.83
CA ASP A 32 -23.39 -24.51 15.85
C ASP A 32 -22.63 -25.83 15.93
N GLY A 33 -21.70 -25.92 16.89
CA GLY A 33 -20.90 -27.12 17.16
C GLY A 33 -21.66 -28.21 17.93
N PHE A 34 -22.83 -27.89 18.48
CA PHE A 34 -23.74 -28.82 19.17
C PHE A 34 -25.13 -28.78 18.50
N GLU A 35 -26.11 -29.52 19.06
CA GLU A 35 -27.50 -29.52 18.60
C GLU A 35 -28.13 -28.11 18.59
N ASN A 36 -28.05 -27.42 17.44
CA ASN A 36 -28.55 -26.07 17.20
C ASN A 36 -28.03 -24.99 18.17
N ARG A 37 -26.78 -25.11 18.62
CA ARG A 37 -26.11 -24.11 19.47
C ARG A 37 -24.58 -24.21 19.35
N SER A 38 -23.90 -23.12 19.68
CA SER A 38 -22.44 -23.02 19.63
C SER A 38 -21.74 -23.70 20.80
N LEU A 39 -22.25 -23.54 22.02
CA LEU A 39 -21.76 -24.13 23.27
C LEU A 39 -22.90 -24.76 24.06
N PRO A 40 -22.64 -25.76 24.92
CA PRO A 40 -23.68 -26.43 25.70
C PRO A 40 -24.27 -25.54 26.80
N HIS A 41 -23.64 -24.41 27.09
CA HIS A 41 -24.06 -23.41 28.07
C HIS A 41 -25.16 -22.46 27.56
N PHE A 42 -25.43 -22.45 26.25
CA PHE A 42 -26.49 -21.65 25.65
C PHE A 42 -27.74 -22.49 25.37
N GLU A 43 -28.87 -21.81 25.29
CA GLU A 43 -30.13 -22.45 24.94
C GLU A 43 -30.15 -22.90 23.47
N ARG A 44 -31.00 -23.89 23.17
CA ARG A 44 -31.14 -24.39 21.79
C ARG A 44 -31.71 -23.28 20.90
N ASN A 45 -31.14 -23.10 19.71
CA ASN A 45 -31.46 -22.06 18.73
C ASN A 45 -31.19 -20.62 19.20
N GLU A 46 -30.45 -20.42 20.29
CA GLU A 46 -30.10 -19.09 20.75
C GLU A 46 -29.15 -18.39 19.76
N LYS A 47 -29.51 -17.16 19.36
CA LYS A 47 -28.75 -16.35 18.38
C LYS A 47 -28.30 -15.00 18.94
N THR A 48 -28.23 -14.89 20.26
CA THR A 48 -27.71 -13.71 20.96
C THR A 48 -26.24 -13.46 20.57
N PRO A 49 -25.73 -12.22 20.70
CA PRO A 49 -24.33 -11.92 20.40
C PRO A 49 -23.36 -12.79 21.20
N SER A 50 -23.60 -12.99 22.49
CA SER A 50 -22.81 -13.87 23.36
C SER A 50 -22.82 -15.33 22.88
N ALA A 51 -23.99 -15.86 22.50
CA ALA A 51 -24.11 -17.21 21.94
C ALA A 51 -23.42 -17.36 20.58
N LYS A 52 -23.30 -16.28 19.80
CA LYS A 52 -22.64 -16.27 18.50
C LYS A 52 -21.26 -15.60 18.53
N GLY A 53 -20.53 -15.74 19.64
CA GLY A 53 -19.10 -15.45 19.71
C GLY A 53 -18.70 -13.98 19.76
N PHE A 54 -19.60 -13.11 20.21
CA PHE A 54 -19.24 -11.74 20.57
C PHE A 54 -18.63 -11.73 21.98
N VAL A 55 -17.41 -11.18 22.08
CA VAL A 55 -16.70 -11.04 23.34
C VAL A 55 -16.82 -9.59 23.81
N GLU A 56 -17.60 -9.38 24.86
CA GLU A 56 -17.91 -8.05 25.39
C GLU A 56 -16.79 -7.56 26.32
N ASN A 57 -16.20 -8.47 27.10
CA ASN A 57 -15.12 -8.11 28.00
C ASN A 57 -13.82 -7.78 27.27
N SER A 58 -12.98 -6.96 27.89
CA SER A 58 -11.64 -6.63 27.41
C SER A 58 -10.59 -7.54 28.04
N PHE A 59 -9.37 -7.54 27.48
CA PHE A 59 -8.26 -8.28 28.10
C PHE A 59 -7.88 -7.74 29.48
N TYR A 60 -8.19 -6.47 29.78
CA TYR A 60 -7.98 -5.88 31.09
C TYR A 60 -9.01 -6.36 32.12
N SER A 61 -10.31 -6.39 31.76
CA SER A 61 -11.36 -6.86 32.67
C SER A 61 -11.33 -8.39 32.86
N GLY A 62 -10.77 -9.11 31.89
CA GLY A 62 -10.70 -10.57 31.88
C GLY A 62 -11.89 -11.20 31.15
N LEU A 63 -11.66 -12.37 30.55
CA LEU A 63 -12.64 -13.08 29.74
C LEU A 63 -13.39 -14.12 30.59
N THR A 64 -14.70 -14.22 30.39
CA THR A 64 -15.49 -15.35 30.91
C THR A 64 -15.08 -16.66 30.23
N PRO A 65 -15.37 -17.84 30.81
CA PRO A 65 -15.00 -19.12 30.20
C PRO A 65 -15.56 -19.32 28.77
N THR A 66 -16.76 -18.82 28.49
CA THR A 66 -17.36 -18.92 27.14
C THR A 66 -16.67 -17.99 26.14
N GLU A 67 -16.37 -16.76 26.54
CA GLU A 67 -15.61 -15.79 25.73
C GLU A 67 -14.19 -16.26 25.45
N PHE A 68 -13.50 -16.81 26.45
CA PHE A 68 -12.17 -17.39 26.29
C PHE A 68 -12.18 -18.53 25.27
N PHE A 69 -13.22 -19.38 25.29
CA PHE A 69 -13.35 -20.45 24.32
C PHE A 69 -13.60 -19.93 22.89
N PHE A 70 -14.48 -18.95 22.72
CA PHE A 70 -14.66 -18.32 21.40
C PHE A 70 -13.40 -17.60 20.90
N HIS A 71 -12.67 -16.94 21.79
CA HIS A 71 -11.41 -16.29 21.45
C HIS A 71 -10.34 -17.29 20.99
N THR A 72 -10.23 -18.44 21.67
CA THR A 72 -9.30 -19.50 21.27
C THR A 72 -9.67 -20.16 19.95
N MET A 73 -10.96 -20.25 19.60
CA MET A 73 -11.39 -20.70 18.26
C MET A 73 -10.86 -19.79 17.15
N GLY A 74 -11.04 -18.47 17.28
CA GLY A 74 -10.51 -17.50 16.31
C GLY A 74 -8.98 -17.47 16.28
N GLY A 75 -8.33 -17.57 17.45
CA GLY A 75 -6.87 -17.65 17.54
C GLY A 75 -6.27 -18.86 16.83
N ARG A 76 -6.94 -20.03 16.88
CA ARG A 76 -6.49 -21.23 16.18
C ARG A 76 -6.53 -21.08 14.66
N GLU A 77 -7.54 -20.41 14.12
CA GLU A 77 -7.61 -20.14 12.68
C GLU A 77 -6.40 -19.36 12.21
N GLY A 78 -6.03 -18.27 12.91
CA GLY A 78 -4.85 -17.48 12.56
C GLY A 78 -3.54 -18.28 12.56
N LEU A 79 -3.36 -19.20 13.53
CA LEU A 79 -2.19 -20.07 13.59
C LEU A 79 -2.14 -21.06 12.41
N VAL A 80 -3.27 -21.68 12.08
CA VAL A 80 -3.36 -22.63 10.97
C VAL A 80 -3.16 -21.91 9.63
N ASP A 81 -3.81 -20.76 9.44
CA ASP A 81 -3.74 -19.98 8.20
C ASP A 81 -2.30 -19.53 7.90
N THR A 82 -1.59 -19.04 8.93
CA THR A 82 -0.17 -18.66 8.81
C THR A 82 0.70 -19.84 8.39
N ALA A 83 0.46 -21.03 8.98
CA ALA A 83 1.23 -22.23 8.67
C ALA A 83 0.96 -22.75 7.25
N VAL A 84 -0.30 -22.70 6.78
CA VAL A 84 -0.70 -23.26 5.48
C VAL A 84 -0.34 -22.33 4.33
N LYS A 85 -0.63 -21.02 4.45
CA LYS A 85 -0.42 -20.05 3.35
C LYS A 85 1.03 -19.93 2.91
N THR A 86 1.98 -20.17 3.81
CA THR A 86 3.43 -20.07 3.52
C THR A 86 3.85 -21.02 2.40
N ALA A 87 3.30 -22.24 2.37
CA ALA A 87 3.66 -23.23 1.35
C ALA A 87 3.19 -22.82 -0.05
N GLU A 88 1.97 -22.28 -0.16
CA GLU A 88 1.39 -21.85 -1.43
C GLU A 88 2.09 -20.61 -2.00
N THR A 89 2.28 -19.57 -1.16
CA THR A 89 2.95 -18.33 -1.59
C THR A 89 4.41 -18.59 -1.95
N GLY A 90 5.12 -19.40 -1.18
CA GLY A 90 6.51 -19.77 -1.47
C GLY A 90 6.65 -20.60 -2.74
N TYR A 91 5.73 -21.54 -2.99
CA TYR A 91 5.75 -22.32 -4.23
C TYR A 91 5.41 -21.48 -5.46
N MET A 92 4.43 -20.58 -5.35
CA MET A 92 4.10 -19.61 -6.40
C MET A 92 5.31 -18.72 -6.72
N GLN A 93 5.94 -18.14 -5.70
CA GLN A 93 7.16 -17.34 -5.87
C GLN A 93 8.26 -18.14 -6.56
N ARG A 94 8.53 -19.38 -6.13
CA ARG A 94 9.56 -20.23 -6.75
C ARG A 94 9.29 -20.47 -8.23
N ARG A 95 8.03 -20.73 -8.61
CA ARG A 95 7.64 -20.91 -10.01
C ARG A 95 7.89 -19.65 -10.82
N LEU A 96 7.46 -18.49 -10.32
CA LEU A 96 7.66 -17.21 -10.99
C LEU A 96 9.14 -16.87 -11.15
N VAL A 97 9.94 -17.03 -10.09
CA VAL A 97 11.39 -16.82 -10.15
C VAL A 97 12.03 -17.72 -11.20
N LYS A 98 11.69 -19.02 -11.22
CA LYS A 98 12.25 -19.95 -12.22
C LYS A 98 11.80 -19.69 -13.65
N CYS A 99 10.65 -19.04 -13.85
CA CYS A 99 10.19 -18.64 -15.17
C CYS A 99 10.79 -17.31 -15.67
N LEU A 100 11.30 -16.46 -14.76
CA LEU A 100 11.74 -15.10 -15.09
C LEU A 100 13.24 -14.87 -14.83
N GLU A 101 13.96 -15.86 -14.28
CA GLU A 101 15.38 -15.71 -13.89
C GLU A 101 16.35 -15.50 -15.06
N ASP A 102 15.92 -15.81 -16.27
CA ASP A 102 16.73 -15.66 -17.49
C ASP A 102 16.50 -14.33 -18.21
N LEU A 103 15.51 -13.54 -17.78
CA LEU A 103 15.21 -12.24 -18.39
C LEU A 103 16.23 -11.19 -17.95
N CYS A 104 16.80 -10.48 -18.91
CA CYS A 104 17.71 -9.37 -18.66
C CYS A 104 17.38 -8.15 -19.53
N ALA A 105 17.62 -6.96 -18.98
CA ALA A 105 17.55 -5.71 -19.73
C ALA A 105 18.87 -5.46 -20.45
N ASN A 106 18.79 -5.27 -21.77
CA ASN A 106 19.94 -5.00 -22.62
C ASN A 106 20.19 -3.50 -22.81
N TYR A 107 21.35 -3.13 -23.36
CA TYR A 107 21.76 -1.74 -23.60
C TYR A 107 20.82 -0.94 -24.51
N ASP A 108 19.95 -1.60 -25.28
CA ASP A 108 18.95 -0.99 -26.13
C ASP A 108 17.57 -0.84 -25.44
N ASN A 109 17.52 -1.01 -24.11
CA ASN A 109 16.32 -0.98 -23.27
C ASN A 109 15.29 -2.09 -23.55
N THR A 110 15.66 -3.10 -24.33
CA THR A 110 14.82 -4.29 -24.54
C THR A 110 15.04 -5.30 -23.43
N VAL A 111 13.98 -6.01 -23.03
CA VAL A 111 14.07 -7.16 -22.12
C VAL A 111 14.10 -8.42 -22.97
N ARG A 112 15.16 -9.23 -22.81
CA ARG A 112 15.36 -10.44 -23.61
C ARG A 112 15.57 -11.66 -22.72
N SER A 113 15.14 -12.80 -23.22
CA SER A 113 15.50 -14.11 -22.66
C SER A 113 16.94 -14.49 -23.02
N SER A 114 17.48 -15.48 -22.32
CA SER A 114 18.80 -16.08 -22.57
C SER A 114 19.02 -16.59 -24.01
N THR A 115 17.95 -16.92 -24.74
CA THR A 115 17.97 -17.34 -26.15
C THR A 115 18.04 -16.18 -27.14
N GLY A 116 17.89 -14.93 -26.67
CA GLY A 116 17.85 -13.73 -27.48
C GLY A 116 16.46 -13.32 -27.96
N GLU A 117 15.41 -14.03 -27.56
CA GLU A 117 14.01 -13.67 -27.81
C GLU A 117 13.64 -12.39 -27.05
N ILE A 118 13.01 -11.43 -27.74
CA ILE A 118 12.56 -10.16 -27.15
C ILE A 118 11.21 -10.39 -26.48
N VAL A 119 11.15 -10.14 -25.17
CA VAL A 119 9.91 -10.22 -24.36
C VAL A 119 9.25 -8.85 -24.26
N GLU A 120 10.03 -7.80 -24.01
CA GLU A 120 9.56 -6.41 -24.02
C GLU A 120 10.48 -5.54 -24.89
N PHE A 121 9.89 -4.67 -25.71
CA PHE A 121 10.63 -3.71 -26.54
C PHE A 121 11.21 -2.55 -25.72
N THR A 122 10.58 -2.22 -24.60
CA THR A 122 11.03 -1.19 -23.66
C THR A 122 10.66 -1.66 -22.28
N TYR A 123 11.65 -1.79 -21.39
CA TYR A 123 11.46 -2.22 -20.01
C TYR A 123 10.35 -1.43 -19.32
N GLY A 124 9.31 -2.11 -18.82
CA GLY A 124 8.22 -1.46 -18.08
C GLY A 124 7.42 -0.42 -18.90
N GLU A 125 7.49 -0.49 -20.24
CA GLU A 125 6.92 0.46 -21.22
C GLU A 125 7.51 1.89 -21.19
N ASP A 126 8.07 2.34 -20.07
CA ASP A 126 8.62 3.69 -19.88
C ASP A 126 10.15 3.72 -19.64
N GLY A 127 10.79 2.56 -19.47
CA GLY A 127 12.22 2.43 -19.22
C GLY A 127 12.65 2.87 -17.81
N LEU A 128 11.72 2.97 -16.86
CA LEU A 128 11.98 3.45 -15.50
C LEU A 128 12.09 2.29 -14.51
N ASP A 129 13.14 2.31 -13.68
CA ASP A 129 13.30 1.37 -12.59
C ASP A 129 12.46 1.82 -11.37
N PRO A 130 11.48 1.02 -10.91
CA PRO A 130 10.69 1.34 -9.72
C PRO A 130 11.51 1.56 -8.46
N ALA A 131 12.71 0.98 -8.35
CA ALA A 131 13.60 1.18 -7.20
C ALA A 131 14.25 2.58 -7.19
N LEU A 132 14.31 3.25 -8.35
CA LEU A 132 14.84 4.60 -8.51
C LEU A 132 13.75 5.68 -8.51
N MET A 133 12.47 5.29 -8.52
CA MET A 133 11.34 6.22 -8.46
C MET A 133 11.15 6.74 -7.03
N GLU A 134 10.99 8.05 -6.88
CA GLU A 134 10.90 8.67 -5.56
C GLU A 134 9.48 8.68 -4.98
N ALA A 135 8.48 8.90 -5.83
CA ALA A 135 7.13 9.16 -5.37
C ALA A 135 6.31 7.88 -5.19
N LYS A 136 5.66 7.76 -4.02
CA LYS A 136 4.75 6.64 -3.70
C LYS A 136 3.51 6.57 -4.58
N SER A 137 3.18 7.66 -5.28
CA SER A 137 2.06 7.76 -6.22
C SER A 137 2.34 7.13 -7.59
N GLY A 138 3.55 6.59 -7.82
CA GLY A 138 3.96 6.10 -9.14
C GLY A 138 4.37 7.22 -10.10
N ALA A 139 4.66 8.41 -9.55
CA ALA A 139 5.39 9.46 -10.26
C ALA A 139 6.90 9.20 -10.21
N VAL A 140 7.62 9.68 -11.21
CA VAL A 140 9.07 9.48 -11.31
C VAL A 140 9.81 10.20 -10.17
N VAL A 141 9.35 11.42 -9.87
CA VAL A 141 9.98 12.36 -8.93
C VAL A 141 8.91 12.92 -7.99
N ASP A 142 9.28 13.20 -6.74
CA ASP A 142 8.41 13.94 -5.82
C ASP A 142 8.48 15.46 -6.10
N PHE A 143 7.61 15.92 -6.99
CA PHE A 143 7.61 17.31 -7.45
C PHE A 143 7.29 18.32 -6.33
N ASP A 144 6.47 17.96 -5.34
CA ASP A 144 6.14 18.84 -4.22
C ASP A 144 7.38 19.10 -3.36
N HIS A 145 8.09 18.02 -3.01
CA HIS A 145 9.35 18.12 -2.26
C HIS A 145 10.43 18.89 -3.04
N VAL A 146 10.56 18.65 -4.35
CA VAL A 146 11.51 19.37 -5.20
C VAL A 146 11.16 20.85 -5.29
N LEU A 147 9.88 21.21 -5.45
CA LEU A 147 9.46 22.61 -5.49
C LEU A 147 9.75 23.33 -4.16
N GLU A 148 9.50 22.67 -3.03
CA GLU A 148 9.83 23.22 -1.71
C GLU A 148 11.35 23.39 -1.54
N HIS A 149 12.14 22.42 -1.98
CA HIS A 149 13.60 22.51 -1.97
C HIS A 149 14.12 23.68 -2.83
N VAL A 150 13.57 23.86 -4.04
CA VAL A 150 13.93 24.97 -4.93
C VAL A 150 13.58 26.30 -4.27
N ARG A 151 12.39 26.44 -3.68
CA ARG A 151 11.97 27.67 -2.96
C ARG A 151 12.88 28.04 -1.80
N ASN A 152 13.42 27.04 -1.11
CA ASN A 152 14.31 27.26 0.04
C ASN A 152 15.76 27.54 -0.38
N THR A 153 16.20 27.04 -1.53
CA THR A 153 17.59 27.15 -1.99
C THR A 153 17.82 28.34 -2.92
N THR A 154 16.82 28.69 -3.73
CA THR A 154 16.91 29.83 -4.64
C THR A 154 16.46 31.11 -3.94
N GLU A 155 17.37 32.08 -3.86
CA GLU A 155 17.05 33.40 -3.30
C GLU A 155 16.06 34.12 -4.21
N TYR A 156 15.03 34.74 -3.61
CA TYR A 156 14.11 35.59 -4.33
C TYR A 156 14.81 36.89 -4.74
N ILE A 157 15.13 37.02 -6.03
CA ILE A 157 15.76 38.21 -6.60
C ILE A 157 14.74 39.36 -6.58
N LYS A 158 14.99 40.37 -5.73
CA LYS A 158 14.12 41.56 -5.57
C LYS A 158 14.39 42.68 -6.58
N ASP A 159 15.49 42.63 -7.32
CA ASP A 159 15.93 43.74 -8.16
C ASP A 159 15.53 43.56 -9.63
N ASP A 160 14.69 44.47 -10.13
CA ASP A 160 14.32 44.76 -11.54
C ASP A 160 13.88 43.59 -12.45
N ALA A 161 13.67 42.39 -11.91
CA ALA A 161 13.09 41.29 -12.66
C ALA A 161 11.58 41.53 -12.85
N THR A 162 11.14 41.74 -14.09
CA THR A 162 9.73 41.66 -14.48
C THR A 162 9.12 40.37 -13.92
N GLU A 163 8.11 40.49 -13.06
CA GLU A 163 7.29 39.35 -12.64
C GLU A 163 6.66 38.74 -13.89
N LEU A 164 6.93 37.45 -14.15
CA LEU A 164 6.30 36.76 -15.27
C LEU A 164 4.84 36.46 -14.90
N GLY A 165 3.93 36.83 -15.79
CA GLY A 165 2.53 36.42 -15.66
C GLY A 165 2.35 34.91 -15.86
N PRO A 166 1.18 34.35 -15.53
CA PRO A 166 0.88 32.93 -15.71
C PRO A 166 1.07 32.46 -17.16
N ASP A 167 0.66 33.29 -18.12
CA ASP A 167 0.80 32.97 -19.55
C ASP A 167 2.26 33.01 -20.02
N ASP A 168 3.05 33.96 -19.52
CA ASP A 168 4.49 34.03 -19.81
C ASP A 168 5.24 32.82 -19.21
N MET A 169 4.85 32.38 -18.01
CA MET A 169 5.38 31.15 -17.40
C MET A 169 5.06 29.92 -18.22
N ARG A 170 3.82 29.78 -18.73
CA ARG A 170 3.44 28.66 -19.62
C ARG A 170 4.31 28.61 -20.88
N VAL A 171 4.61 29.76 -21.48
CA VAL A 171 5.50 29.85 -22.65
C VAL A 171 6.94 29.47 -22.28
N LEU A 172 7.43 29.95 -21.14
CA LEU A 172 8.77 29.63 -20.65
C LEU A 172 8.94 28.13 -20.36
N ILE A 173 7.94 27.48 -19.77
CA ILE A 173 7.96 26.04 -19.47
C ILE A 173 8.05 25.23 -20.74
N LYS A 174 7.17 25.48 -21.72
CA LYS A 174 7.19 24.79 -23.02
C LYS A 174 8.55 24.92 -23.70
N LYS A 175 9.10 26.13 -23.74
CA LYS A 175 10.44 26.39 -24.28
C LYS A 175 11.52 25.63 -23.50
N THR A 176 11.41 25.56 -22.19
CA THR A 176 12.40 24.88 -21.33
C THR A 176 12.34 23.36 -21.49
N ILE A 177 11.15 22.79 -21.58
CA ILE A 177 10.93 21.35 -21.84
C ILE A 177 11.57 20.96 -23.18
N GLU A 178 11.28 21.73 -24.24
CA GLU A 178 11.81 21.48 -25.58
C GLU A 178 13.34 21.60 -25.65
N GLN A 179 13.93 22.56 -24.92
CA GLN A 179 15.37 22.82 -24.95
C GLN A 179 16.18 21.89 -24.04
N LYS A 180 15.75 21.70 -22.79
CA LYS A 180 16.54 21.01 -21.75
C LYS A 180 16.12 19.57 -21.51
N LEU A 181 14.85 19.22 -21.77
CA LEU A 181 14.28 17.92 -21.40
C LEU A 181 13.93 17.06 -22.62
N LYS A 182 14.47 17.38 -23.79
CA LYS A 182 14.21 16.66 -25.06
C LYS A 182 14.49 15.16 -25.01
N TYR A 183 15.45 14.72 -24.19
CA TYR A 183 15.87 13.32 -24.07
C TYR A 183 15.24 12.60 -22.88
N CYS A 184 14.37 13.25 -22.10
CA CYS A 184 13.73 12.63 -20.97
C CYS A 184 12.57 11.70 -21.39
N PRO A 185 12.23 10.69 -20.56
CA PRO A 185 11.08 9.83 -20.80
C PRO A 185 9.78 10.65 -20.91
N LYS A 186 8.89 10.28 -21.84
CA LYS A 186 7.62 10.97 -22.07
C LYS A 186 6.78 11.10 -20.80
N ARG A 187 6.70 10.00 -20.03
CA ARG A 187 5.99 9.95 -18.75
C ARG A 187 6.46 11.02 -17.76
N PHE A 188 7.77 11.28 -17.68
CA PHE A 188 8.30 12.33 -16.82
C PHE A 188 7.87 13.73 -17.29
N ILE A 189 7.93 13.98 -18.60
CA ILE A 189 7.54 15.26 -19.19
C ILE A 189 6.05 15.53 -18.97
N GLU A 190 5.20 14.52 -19.21
CA GLU A 190 3.75 14.60 -19.00
C GLU A 190 3.41 14.88 -17.53
N GLN A 191 4.04 14.16 -16.60
CA GLN A 191 3.83 14.37 -15.16
C GLN A 191 4.33 15.75 -14.69
N LEU A 192 5.45 16.23 -15.22
CA LEU A 192 5.97 17.56 -14.91
C LEU A 192 5.04 18.66 -15.44
N ASP A 193 4.55 18.53 -16.68
CA ASP A 193 3.63 19.51 -17.27
C ASP A 193 2.31 19.55 -16.50
N GLU A 194 1.74 18.39 -16.15
CA GLU A 194 0.53 18.30 -15.33
C GLU A 194 0.73 18.95 -13.95
N PHE A 195 1.87 18.68 -13.29
CA PHE A 195 2.18 19.27 -12.00
C PHE A 195 2.28 20.80 -12.06
N VAL A 196 3.04 21.32 -13.03
CA VAL A 196 3.28 22.76 -13.13
C VAL A 196 2.03 23.51 -13.58
N MET A 197 1.28 22.99 -14.54
CA MET A 197 -0.01 23.59 -14.97
C MET A 197 -1.02 23.57 -13.82
N GLY A 198 -1.11 22.45 -13.09
CA GLY A 198 -1.95 22.36 -11.91
C GLY A 198 -1.53 23.30 -10.77
N TYR A 199 -0.26 23.70 -10.70
CA TYR A 199 0.20 24.72 -9.77
C TYR A 199 -0.17 26.13 -10.25
N LEU A 200 0.06 26.43 -11.53
CA LEU A 200 -0.24 27.73 -12.13
C LEU A 200 -1.74 28.08 -12.05
N ASP A 201 -2.61 27.10 -12.25
CA ASP A 201 -4.07 27.31 -12.18
C ASP A 201 -4.58 27.54 -10.74
N LYS A 202 -3.78 27.23 -9.71
CA LYS A 202 -4.11 27.47 -8.29
C LYS A 202 -3.62 28.82 -7.77
N THR A 203 -2.67 29.45 -8.46
CA THR A 203 -2.14 30.80 -8.17
C THR A 203 -2.95 31.89 -8.84
#